data_AF-A0A944GPL5-F1
#
_entry.id   AF-A0A944GPL5-F1
#
_cell.length_a   1.000
_cell.length_b   1.000
_cell.length_c   1.000
_cell.angle_alpha   90.00
_cell.angle_beta   90.00
_cell.angle_gamma   90.00
#
_symmetry.space_group_name_H-M   'P 1'
#
loop_
_entity.id
_entity.type
_entity.pdbx_description
1 polymer ?
#
loop_
_entity_poly.entity_id
_entity_poly.type
_entity_poly.pdbx_seq_one_letter_code
_entity_poly.pdbx_strand_id
1 'polypeptide(L)'
;MAKIAVLGYGVVGSGTVEVIEKNREGLIKKAGQEIEIKYILDLRDFPDSPYKDKFIKDFNIILNDPEISVVVEVIGGINPSYDFVKSSLLAGKSVVTSNKELVAKKGAELLKIAHEKGVNFFFEASVGGGIPIIRPLHQCLSANRIDEIAGI
;
A
#
# COMPACT_ATOMS: atom_id res chain seq x y z
N MET A 1 3.70 8.67 -15.28
CA MET A 1 4.42 7.50 -14.76
C MET A 1 4.35 7.57 -13.24
N ALA A 2 3.73 6.59 -12.62
CA ALA A 2 3.59 6.51 -11.17
C ALA A 2 4.79 5.75 -10.60
N LYS A 3 5.64 6.42 -9.80
CA LYS A 3 6.68 5.75 -9.04
C LYS A 3 6.14 5.36 -7.67
N ILE A 4 6.43 4.12 -7.28
CA ILE A 4 5.93 3.51 -6.06
C ILE A 4 7.08 3.05 -5.15
N ALA A 5 6.83 3.12 -3.85
CA ALA A 5 7.72 2.58 -2.83
C ALA A 5 7.01 1.45 -2.06
N VAL A 6 7.72 0.35 -1.79
CA VAL A 6 7.20 -0.79 -1.02
C VAL A 6 7.87 -0.83 0.34
N LEU A 7 7.09 -0.76 1.41
CA LEU A 7 7.56 -0.86 2.79
C LEU A 7 7.37 -2.30 3.28
N GLY A 8 8.48 -2.98 3.52
CA GLY A 8 8.52 -4.40 3.88
C GLY A 8 8.71 -5.30 2.66
N TYR A 9 9.66 -6.23 2.76
CA TYR A 9 9.95 -7.23 1.74
C TYR A 9 9.83 -8.65 2.30
N GLY A 10 8.75 -8.89 3.05
CA GLY A 10 8.32 -10.24 3.44
C GLY A 10 7.51 -10.93 2.34
N VAL A 11 6.75 -11.99 2.69
CA VAL A 11 5.95 -12.78 1.74
C VAL A 11 5.02 -11.93 0.87
N VAL A 12 4.29 -10.99 1.49
CA VAL A 12 3.36 -10.11 0.77
C VAL A 12 4.10 -9.07 -0.05
N GLY A 13 5.18 -8.48 0.50
CA GLY A 13 5.97 -7.46 -0.18
C GLY A 13 6.68 -7.99 -1.43
N SER A 14 7.38 -9.12 -1.30
CA SER A 14 8.04 -9.76 -2.43
C SER A 14 7.05 -10.23 -3.49
N GLY A 15 5.92 -10.82 -3.09
CA GLY A 15 4.85 -11.19 -4.02
C GLY A 15 4.24 -9.99 -4.74
N THR A 16 4.08 -8.85 -4.06
CA THR A 16 3.61 -7.61 -4.68
C THR A 16 4.59 -7.10 -5.73
N VAL A 17 5.88 -7.05 -5.40
CA VAL A 17 6.94 -6.62 -6.33
C VAL A 17 6.99 -7.54 -7.55
N GLU A 18 6.95 -8.86 -7.34
CA GLU A 18 6.96 -9.87 -8.39
C GLU A 18 5.75 -9.74 -9.33
N VAL A 19 4.54 -9.61 -8.78
CA VAL A 19 3.31 -9.49 -9.57
C VAL A 19 3.31 -8.22 -10.41
N ILE A 20 3.81 -7.11 -9.88
CA ILE A 20 3.89 -5.84 -10.62
C ILE A 20 4.84 -5.98 -11.81
N GLU A 21 6.02 -6.56 -11.61
CA GLU A 21 7.01 -6.72 -12.68
C GLU A 21 6.54 -7.74 -13.73
N LYS A 22 5.97 -8.89 -13.32
CA LYS A 22 5.43 -9.91 -14.24
C LYS A 22 4.24 -9.41 -15.07
N ASN A 23 3.40 -8.53 -14.52
CA ASN A 23 2.18 -8.06 -15.17
C ASN A 23 2.29 -6.62 -15.67
N ARG A 24 3.51 -6.08 -15.85
CA ARG A 24 3.77 -4.68 -16.17
C ARG A 24 2.93 -4.17 -17.35
N GLU A 25 2.92 -4.89 -18.47
CA GLU A 25 2.13 -4.51 -19.66
C GLU A 25 0.62 -4.44 -19.39
N GLY A 26 0.09 -5.44 -18.68
CA GLY A 26 -1.33 -5.49 -18.31
C GLY A 26 -1.70 -4.37 -17.33
N LEU A 27 -0.81 -4.06 -16.40
CA LEU A 27 -0.98 -2.96 -15.44
C LEU A 27 -0.94 -1.60 -16.14
N ILE A 28 -0.02 -1.39 -17.10
CA ILE A 28 0.03 -0.15 -17.90
C ILE A 28 -1.31 0.10 -18.60
N LYS A 29 -1.86 -0.92 -19.25
CA LYS A 29 -3.15 -0.81 -19.96
C LYS A 29 -4.31 -0.45 -19.01
N LYS A 30 -4.33 -1.02 -17.81
CA LYS A 30 -5.40 -0.78 -16.81
C LYS A 30 -5.24 0.54 -16.06
N ALA A 31 -4.01 0.89 -15.69
CA ALA A 31 -3.69 2.11 -14.95
C ALA A 31 -3.63 3.34 -15.86
N GLY A 32 -3.52 3.16 -17.17
CA GLY A 32 -3.37 4.24 -18.15
C GLY A 32 -2.00 4.93 -18.10
N GLN A 33 -1.05 4.41 -17.32
CA GLN A 33 0.29 4.94 -17.17
C GLN A 33 1.27 3.86 -16.71
N GLU A 34 2.57 4.11 -16.93
CA GLU A 34 3.63 3.28 -16.38
C GLU A 34 3.67 3.30 -14.86
N ILE A 35 3.92 2.13 -14.28
CA ILE A 35 4.14 1.92 -12.84
C ILE A 35 5.56 1.39 -12.68
N GLU A 36 6.33 2.06 -11.84
CA GLU A 36 7.73 1.72 -11.57
C GLU A 36 7.94 1.58 -10.06
N ILE A 37 8.48 0.43 -9.63
CA ILE A 37 8.98 0.27 -8.26
C ILE A 37 10.33 0.96 -8.17
N LYS A 38 10.40 2.08 -7.45
CA LYS A 38 11.63 2.86 -7.27
C LYS A 38 12.40 2.42 -6.02
N TYR A 39 11.69 2.20 -4.91
CA TYR A 39 12.29 1.84 -3.64
C TYR A 39 11.59 0.69 -2.95
N ILE A 40 12.39 -0.12 -2.26
CA ILE A 40 11.94 -1.18 -1.35
C ILE A 40 12.60 -0.91 0.01
N LEU A 41 11.81 -0.63 1.05
CA LEU A 41 12.31 -0.41 2.41
C LEU A 41 12.25 -1.73 3.19
N ASP A 42 13.40 -2.28 3.57
CA ASP A 42 13.51 -3.38 4.53
C ASP A 42 14.84 -3.24 5.29
N LEU A 43 14.86 -3.63 6.56
CA LEU A 43 16.07 -3.55 7.38
C LEU A 43 17.04 -4.71 7.10
N ARG A 44 16.51 -5.82 6.57
CA ARG A 44 17.28 -7.01 6.21
C ARG A 44 17.94 -6.81 4.85
N ASP A 45 19.04 -7.50 4.64
CA ASP A 45 19.75 -7.52 3.36
C ASP A 45 19.25 -8.66 2.47
N PHE A 46 19.06 -8.38 1.18
CA PHE A 46 18.57 -9.33 0.17
C PHE A 46 19.53 -9.39 -1.03
N PRO A 47 20.76 -9.89 -0.86
CA PRO A 47 21.78 -9.87 -1.91
C PRO A 47 21.39 -10.68 -3.16
N ASP A 48 20.59 -11.73 -2.98
CA ASP A 48 20.12 -12.62 -4.05
C ASP A 48 18.84 -12.12 -4.75
N SER A 49 18.27 -11.00 -4.27
CA SER A 49 17.08 -10.42 -4.90
C SER A 49 17.44 -9.77 -6.24
N PRO A 50 16.67 -10.01 -7.32
CA PRO A 50 16.85 -9.29 -8.58
C PRO A 50 16.61 -7.77 -8.44
N TYR A 51 16.06 -7.34 -7.30
CA TYR A 51 15.78 -5.94 -6.99
C TYR A 51 16.76 -5.34 -5.98
N LYS A 52 17.91 -5.98 -5.73
CA LYS A 52 18.91 -5.56 -4.74
C LYS A 52 19.25 -4.06 -4.80
N ASP A 53 19.30 -3.47 -5.99
CA ASP A 53 19.66 -2.06 -6.21
C ASP A 53 18.54 -1.07 -5.83
N LYS A 54 17.32 -1.57 -5.57
CA LYS A 54 16.16 -0.78 -5.13
C LYS A 54 15.99 -0.76 -3.61
N PHE A 55 16.75 -1.57 -2.87
CA PHE A 55 16.63 -1.65 -1.42
C PHE A 55 17.24 -0.43 -0.75
N ILE A 56 16.50 0.12 0.21
CA ILE A 56 16.93 1.20 1.06
C ILE A 56 16.61 0.87 2.52
N LYS A 57 17.31 1.53 3.45
CA LYS A 57 17.12 1.34 4.90
C LYS A 57 16.51 2.56 5.60
N ASP A 58 16.49 3.70 4.93
CA ASP A 58 15.98 4.95 5.48
C ASP A 58 14.67 5.35 4.80
N PHE A 59 13.58 5.38 5.58
CA PHE A 59 12.27 5.80 5.12
C PHE A 59 12.24 7.26 4.65
N ASN A 60 13.11 8.13 5.17
CA ASN A 60 13.15 9.54 4.78
C ASN A 60 13.48 9.74 3.30
N ILE A 61 14.18 8.78 2.67
CA ILE A 61 14.43 8.79 1.22
C ILE A 61 13.09 8.72 0.47
N ILE A 62 12.16 7.84 0.90
CA ILE A 62 10.83 7.72 0.30
C ILE A 62 9.98 8.95 0.60
N LEU A 63 10.00 9.41 1.85
CA LEU A 63 9.17 10.53 2.30
C LEU A 63 9.49 11.81 1.53
N ASN A 64 10.79 12.10 1.35
CA ASN A 64 11.27 13.34 0.76
C ASN A 64 11.42 13.30 -0.77
N ASP A 65 11.25 12.13 -1.39
CA ASP A 65 11.30 12.03 -2.85
C ASP A 65 9.94 12.44 -3.46
N PRO A 66 9.86 13.57 -4.19
CA PRO A 66 8.62 14.05 -4.78
C PRO A 66 8.12 13.14 -5.91
N GLU A 67 8.96 12.28 -6.49
CA GLU A 67 8.53 11.37 -7.56
C GLU A 67 7.71 10.19 -7.01
N ILE A 68 7.85 9.84 -5.74
CA ILE A 68 7.04 8.78 -5.12
C ILE A 68 5.62 9.29 -4.91
N SER A 69 4.70 8.70 -5.67
CA SER A 69 3.26 9.01 -5.66
C SER A 69 2.44 8.05 -4.80
N VAL A 70 2.91 6.80 -4.67
CA VAL A 70 2.22 5.74 -3.92
C VAL A 70 3.19 5.00 -3.02
N VAL A 71 2.76 4.74 -1.78
CA VAL A 71 3.47 3.92 -0.80
C VAL A 71 2.64 2.68 -0.51
N VAL A 72 3.23 1.50 -0.71
CA VAL A 72 2.65 0.19 -0.39
C VAL A 72 3.20 -0.23 0.97
N GLU A 73 2.37 -0.28 2.00
CA GLU A 73 2.76 -0.66 3.34
C GLU A 73 2.32 -2.09 3.68
N VAL A 74 3.30 -2.97 3.86
CA VAL A 74 3.07 -4.38 4.19
C VAL A 74 3.96 -4.83 5.35
N ILE A 75 4.29 -3.90 6.24
CA ILE A 75 5.01 -4.16 7.49
C ILE A 75 4.00 -4.68 8.51
N GLY A 76 4.43 -5.65 9.34
CA GLY A 76 3.61 -6.16 10.44
C GLY A 76 3.69 -5.27 11.69
N GLY A 77 2.59 -5.19 12.44
CA GLY A 77 2.52 -4.44 13.70
C GLY A 77 2.20 -2.95 13.51
N ILE A 78 2.09 -2.20 14.61
CA ILE A 78 1.66 -0.78 14.55
C ILE A 78 2.83 0.16 14.32
N ASN A 79 3.92 -0.03 15.07
CA ASN A 79 5.11 0.81 14.97
C ASN A 79 6.21 -0.01 14.28
N PRO A 80 6.88 0.53 13.24
CA PRO A 80 6.83 1.91 12.75
C PRO A 80 5.76 2.21 11.68
N SER A 81 4.91 1.25 11.32
CA SER A 81 3.94 1.38 10.21
C SER A 81 3.05 2.62 10.28
N TYR A 82 2.49 2.93 11.45
CA TYR A 82 1.61 4.09 11.63
C TYR A 82 2.31 5.40 11.29
N ASP A 83 3.54 5.59 11.78
CA ASP A 83 4.31 6.81 11.54
C ASP A 83 4.67 6.97 10.06
N PHE A 84 5.05 5.88 9.40
CA PHE A 84 5.34 5.88 7.97
C PHE A 84 4.11 6.19 7.12
N VAL A 85 2.98 5.56 7.41
CA VAL A 85 1.74 5.76 6.68
C VAL A 85 1.22 7.19 6.89
N LYS A 86 1.15 7.64 8.14
CA LYS A 86 0.70 8.99 8.48
C LYS A 86 1.57 10.06 7.81
N SER A 87 2.89 9.92 7.88
CA SER A 87 3.82 10.87 7.26
C SER A 87 3.69 10.87 5.74
N SER A 88 3.52 9.70 5.12
CA SER A 88 3.30 9.57 3.67
C SER A 88 2.04 10.30 3.22
N LEU A 89 0.92 10.08 3.92
CA LEU A 89 -0.35 10.75 3.61
C LEU A 89 -0.23 12.28 3.79
N LEU A 90 0.40 12.74 4.88
CA LEU A 90 0.62 14.16 5.14
C LEU A 90 1.48 14.84 4.07
N ALA A 91 2.44 14.10 3.51
CA ALA A 91 3.29 14.50 2.39
C ALA A 91 2.61 14.42 1.01
N GLY A 92 1.31 14.08 0.96
CA GLY A 92 0.56 14.03 -0.30
C GLY A 92 0.80 12.76 -1.11
N LYS A 93 1.27 11.68 -0.48
CA LYS A 93 1.44 10.37 -1.12
C LYS A 93 0.24 9.49 -0.80
N SER A 94 -0.31 8.80 -1.81
CA SER A 94 -1.35 7.80 -1.56
C SER A 94 -0.73 6.56 -0.90
N VAL A 95 -1.49 5.89 -0.04
CA VAL A 95 -1.04 4.69 0.67
C VAL A 95 -1.98 3.52 0.43
N VAL A 96 -1.41 2.35 0.15
CA VAL A 96 -2.10 1.04 0.19
C VAL A 96 -1.50 0.23 1.34
N THR A 97 -2.33 -0.48 2.12
CA THR A 97 -1.83 -1.34 3.20
C THR A 97 -2.50 -2.72 3.27
N SER A 98 -1.78 -3.73 3.74
CA SER A 98 -2.34 -5.03 4.15
C SER A 98 -2.42 -5.20 5.68
N ASN A 99 -2.08 -4.16 6.45
CA ASN A 99 -1.90 -4.24 7.89
C ASN A 99 -3.22 -4.09 8.65
N LYS A 100 -3.78 -5.24 9.03
CA LYS A 100 -5.07 -5.37 9.73
C LYS A 100 -5.09 -4.65 11.07
N GLU A 101 -4.00 -4.76 11.82
CA GLU A 101 -3.90 -4.17 13.16
C GLU A 101 -3.87 -2.64 13.08
N LEU A 102 -3.09 -2.09 12.14
CA LEU A 102 -3.03 -0.65 11.87
C LEU A 102 -4.41 -0.11 11.49
N VAL A 103 -5.10 -0.77 10.55
CA VAL A 103 -6.42 -0.33 10.07
C VAL A 103 -7.44 -0.36 11.21
N ALA A 104 -7.45 -1.43 12.02
CA ALA A 104 -8.39 -1.57 13.13
C ALA A 104 -8.20 -0.48 14.21
N LYS A 105 -6.96 -0.10 14.52
CA LYS A 105 -6.65 0.86 15.59
C LYS A 105 -6.60 2.31 15.14
N LYS A 106 -6.19 2.58 13.90
CA LYS A 106 -5.87 3.93 13.39
C LYS A 106 -6.52 4.27 12.05
N GLY A 107 -7.26 3.35 11.43
CA GLY A 107 -7.82 3.53 10.09
C GLY A 107 -8.68 4.78 9.92
N ALA A 108 -9.54 5.10 10.91
CA ALA A 108 -10.39 6.28 10.85
C ALA A 108 -9.59 7.60 10.80
N GLU A 109 -8.51 7.69 11.58
CA GLU A 109 -7.61 8.85 11.57
C GLU A 109 -6.91 8.97 10.21
N LEU A 110 -6.36 7.85 9.71
CA LEU A 110 -5.63 7.82 8.45
C LEU A 110 -6.52 8.15 7.25
N LEU A 111 -7.76 7.65 7.24
CA LEU A 111 -8.77 7.99 6.22
C LEU A 111 -9.09 9.49 6.23
N LYS A 112 -9.25 10.09 7.41
CA LYS A 112 -9.50 11.52 7.55
C LYS A 112 -8.33 12.33 6.97
N ILE A 113 -7.09 11.98 7.32
CA ILE A 113 -5.89 12.64 6.79
C ILE A 113 -5.83 12.50 5.27
N ALA A 114 -6.09 11.29 4.75
CA ALA A 114 -6.07 11.04 3.31
C ALA A 114 -7.09 11.92 2.57
N HIS A 115 -8.31 12.03 3.12
CA HIS A 115 -9.35 12.92 2.60
C HIS A 115 -8.94 14.39 2.63
N GLU A 116 -8.42 14.89 3.76
CA GLU A 116 -7.95 16.27 3.91
C GLU A 116 -6.81 16.63 2.95
N LYS A 117 -5.97 15.66 2.62
CA LYS A 117 -4.83 15.82 1.70
C LYS A 117 -5.20 15.54 0.24
N GLY A 118 -6.41 15.09 -0.06
CA GLY A 118 -6.83 14.73 -1.41
C GLY A 118 -6.08 13.51 -1.97
N VAL A 119 -5.68 12.58 -1.10
CA VAL A 119 -4.96 11.34 -1.47
C VAL A 119 -5.75 10.11 -1.04
N ASN A 120 -5.32 8.95 -1.51
CA ASN A 120 -6.02 7.70 -1.22
C ASN A 120 -5.36 6.94 -0.06
N PHE A 121 -6.19 6.32 0.77
CA PHE A 121 -5.78 5.30 1.74
C PHE A 121 -6.63 4.06 1.53
N PHE A 122 -6.04 3.01 0.94
CA PHE A 122 -6.74 1.75 0.64
C PHE A 122 -6.17 0.58 1.44
N PHE A 123 -7.05 -0.36 1.82
CA PHE A 123 -6.70 -1.45 2.73
C PHE A 123 -7.43 -2.76 2.42
N GLU A 124 -7.77 -3.02 1.15
CA GLU A 124 -8.47 -4.24 0.72
C GLU A 124 -7.78 -5.51 1.23
N ALA A 125 -6.45 -5.59 1.09
CA ALA A 125 -5.65 -6.75 1.48
C ALA A 125 -5.64 -7.03 3.01
N SER A 126 -6.21 -6.15 3.83
CA SER A 126 -6.34 -6.37 5.27
C SER A 126 -7.51 -7.29 5.66
N VAL A 127 -8.48 -7.52 4.75
CA VAL A 127 -9.69 -8.31 5.02
C VAL A 127 -9.94 -9.27 3.87
N GLY A 128 -10.20 -10.56 4.15
CA GLY A 128 -10.49 -11.55 3.11
C GLY A 128 -9.31 -11.94 2.20
N GLY A 129 -8.10 -11.39 2.44
CA GLY A 129 -6.90 -11.71 1.68
C GLY A 129 -7.02 -11.34 0.20
N GLY A 130 -7.17 -12.34 -0.67
CA GLY A 130 -7.39 -12.14 -2.10
C GLY A 130 -8.86 -11.96 -2.51
N ILE A 131 -9.80 -12.15 -1.57
CA ILE A 131 -11.24 -11.98 -1.83
C ILE A 131 -11.56 -10.48 -1.78
N PRO A 132 -12.09 -9.88 -2.87
CA PRO A 132 -12.52 -8.49 -2.83
C PRO A 132 -13.77 -8.36 -1.95
N ILE A 133 -13.66 -7.66 -0.82
CA ILE A 133 -14.77 -7.48 0.13
C ILE A 133 -15.03 -5.99 0.38
N ILE A 134 -13.99 -5.21 0.67
CA ILE A 134 -14.11 -3.78 1.00
C ILE A 134 -14.68 -3.00 -0.19
N ARG A 135 -14.12 -3.19 -1.39
CA ARG A 135 -14.60 -2.48 -2.59
C ARG A 135 -16.05 -2.84 -2.96
N PRO A 136 -16.48 -4.10 -3.03
CA PRO A 136 -17.88 -4.43 -3.27
C PRO A 136 -18.84 -3.83 -2.25
N LEU A 137 -18.50 -3.88 -0.96
CA LEU A 137 -19.31 -3.26 0.10
C LEU A 137 -19.43 -1.74 -0.11
N HIS A 138 -18.33 -1.07 -0.46
CA HIS A 138 -18.30 0.38 -0.59
C HIS A 138 -18.87 0.91 -1.93
N GLN A 139 -18.70 0.18 -3.03
CA GLN A 139 -19.07 0.65 -4.37
C GLN A 139 -20.33 -0.03 -4.89
N CYS A 140 -20.33 -1.36 -4.97
CA CYS A 140 -21.41 -2.13 -5.57
C CYS A 140 -22.68 -2.14 -4.71
N LEU A 141 -22.50 -2.20 -3.38
CA LEU A 141 -23.60 -2.26 -2.43
C LEU A 141 -23.92 -0.90 -1.79
N SER A 142 -23.36 0.20 -2.30
CA SER A 142 -23.56 1.55 -1.77
C SER A 142 -25.03 2.00 -1.69
N ALA A 143 -25.88 1.50 -2.58
CA ALA A 143 -27.32 1.78 -2.59
C ALA A 143 -28.15 0.82 -1.70
N ASN A 144 -27.51 -0.20 -1.13
CA ASN A 144 -28.18 -1.21 -0.31
C ASN A 144 -27.96 -0.91 1.17
N ARG A 145 -28.95 -1.25 1.99
CA ARG A 145 -28.77 -1.32 3.44
C ARG A 145 -28.22 -2.71 3.78
N ILE A 146 -27.06 -2.74 4.41
CA ILE A 146 -26.44 -3.98 4.87
C ILE A 146 -26.84 -4.20 6.32
N ASP A 147 -27.66 -5.21 6.57
CA ASP A 147 -28.15 -5.51 7.92
C ASP A 147 -27.22 -6.45 8.71
N GLU A 148 -26.47 -7.33 8.02
CA GLU A 148 -25.54 -8.27 8.64
C GLU A 148 -24.36 -8.60 7.72
N ILE A 149 -23.18 -8.83 8.31
CA ILE A 149 -21.99 -9.38 7.64
C ILE A 149 -21.46 -10.52 8.51
N ALA A 150 -21.40 -11.73 7.95
CA ALA A 150 -20.86 -12.92 8.60
C ALA A 150 -19.77 -13.56 7.71
N GLY A 151 -18.73 -14.12 8.32
CA GLY A 151 -17.58 -14.71 7.62
C GLY A 151 -16.75 -15.62 8.53
N ILE A 152 -15.74 -16.27 7.94
CA ILE A 152 -14.79 -17.19 8.61
C ILE A 152 -13.44 -16.51 8.76
#